data_AF-A0AAJ2LRI7-F1
#
_entry.id   AF-A0AAJ2LRI7-F1
#
_cell.length_a   1.000
_cell.length_b   1.000
_cell.length_c   1.000
_cell.angle_alpha   90.00
_cell.angle_beta   90.00
_cell.angle_gamma   90.00
#
_symmetry.space_group_name_H-M   'P 1'
#
loop_
_entity.id
_entity.type
_entity.pdbx_description
1 polymer ?
#
loop_
_entity_poly.entity_id
_entity_poly.type
_entity_poly.pdbx_seq_one_letter_code
_entity_poly.pdbx_strand_id
1 'polypeptide(L)' 'LAIQFIMASSMVYEVIEWLLAIGLSPEAAENYNGQQGDMWDAQKDMLLATVGALCAATIQRVYALMHK' A
#
# COMPACT_ATOMS: atom_id res chain seq x y z
N LEU A 1 8.15 10.63 10.00
CA LEU A 1 7.76 11.15 8.68
C LEU A 1 7.64 10.03 7.64
N ALA A 2 8.71 9.28 7.33
CA ALA A 2 8.69 8.27 6.26
C ALA A 2 7.55 7.23 6.37
N ILE A 3 7.36 6.60 7.54
CA ILE A 3 6.28 5.61 7.74
C ILE A 3 4.90 6.23 7.47
N GLN A 4 4.62 7.40 8.05
CA GLN A 4 3.35 8.11 7.86
C GLN A 4 3.12 8.49 6.39
N PHE A 5 4.19 8.92 5.70
CA PHE A 5 4.10 9.26 4.28
C PHE A 5 3.74 8.05 3.43
N ILE A 6 4.39 6.90 3.66
CA ILE A 6 4.10 5.64 2.94
C ILE A 6 2.66 5.18 3.20
N MET A 7 2.20 5.21 4.44
CA MET A 7 0.82 4.87 4.79
C MET A 7 -0.18 5.80 4.10
N ALA A 8 0.05 7.11 4.15
CA ALA A 8 -0.84 8.09 3.54
C ALA A 8 -0.85 7.98 2.01
N SER A 9 0.30 7.80 1.37
CA SER A 9 0.37 7.64 -0.09
C SER A 9 -0.29 6.34 -0.54
N SER A 10 -0.13 5.24 0.20
CA SER A 10 -0.79 3.97 -0.09
C SER A 10 -2.31 4.11 0.01
N MET A 11 -2.83 4.73 1.09
CA MET A 11 -4.27 5.02 1.22
C MET A 11 -4.79 5.88 0.06
N VAL A 12 -4.06 6.93 -0.34
CA VAL A 12 -4.47 7.79 -1.46
C VAL A 12 -4.50 7.00 -2.77
N TYR A 13 -3.53 6.10 -2.99
CA TYR A 13 -3.50 5.24 -4.16
C TYR A 13 -4.73 4.33 -4.22
N GLU A 14 -5.08 3.64 -3.12
CA GLU A 14 -6.30 2.82 -3.05
C GLU A 14 -7.59 3.62 -3.29
N VAL A 15 -7.67 4.86 -2.80
CA VAL A 15 -8.81 5.73 -3.07
C VAL A 15 -8.91 6.08 -4.56
N ILE A 16 -7.78 6.28 -5.25
CA ILE A 16 -7.76 6.53 -6.70
C ILE A 16 -8.26 5.29 -7.44
N GLU A 17 -7.80 4.09 -7.06
CA GLU A 17 -8.26 2.84 -7.67
C GLU A 17 -9.77 2.62 -7.45
N TRP A 18 -10.27 2.91 -6.25
CA TRP A 18 -11.71 2.86 -5.98
C TRP A 18 -12.51 3.82 -6.84
N LEU A 19 -12.04 5.06 -7.01
CA LEU A 19 -12.69 6.05 -7.88
C LEU A 19 -12.69 5.61 -9.35
N LEU A 20 -11.61 4.99 -9.82
CA LEU A 20 -11.53 4.40 -11.16
C LEU A 20 -12.51 3.23 -11.31
N ALA A 21 -12.58 2.34 -10.33
CA ALA A 21 -13.48 1.17 -10.34
C ALA A 21 -14.96 1.55 -10.43
N ILE A 22 -15.37 2.69 -9.85
CA ILE A 22 -16.74 3.21 -9.98
C ILE A 22 -17.03 3.72 -11.41
N GLY A 23 -16.02 4.22 -12.11
CA GLY A 23 -16.16 4.80 -13.45
C GLY A 23 -15.98 3.83 -14.62
N LEU A 24 -15.37 2.66 -14.37
CA LEU A 24 -15.05 1.66 -15.39
C LEU A 24 -16.08 0.52 -15.45
N SER A 25 -16.06 -0.25 -16.54
CA SER A 25 -16.76 -1.54 -16.55
C SER A 25 -16.10 -2.51 -15.56
N PRO A 26 -16.83 -3.49 -15.00
CA PRO A 26 -16.25 -4.45 -14.06
C PRO A 26 -14.99 -5.16 -14.60
N GLU A 27 -15.00 -5.55 -15.88
CA GLU A 27 -13.86 -6.18 -16.54
C GLU A 27 -12.65 -5.22 -16.68
N ALA A 28 -12.90 -3.94 -17.01
CA ALA A 28 -11.83 -2.96 -17.11
C ALA A 28 -11.24 -2.58 -15.74
N ALA A 29 -12.08 -2.50 -14.70
CA ALA A 29 -11.65 -2.29 -13.32
C ALA A 29 -10.82 -3.48 -12.82
N GLU A 30 -11.27 -4.71 -13.07
CA GLU A 30 -10.53 -5.93 -12.72
C GLU A 30 -9.18 -6.01 -13.45
N ASN A 31 -9.13 -5.69 -14.74
CA ASN A 31 -7.88 -5.67 -15.50
C ASN A 31 -6.91 -4.55 -15.05
N TYR A 32 -7.43 -3.47 -14.46
CA TYR A 32 -6.61 -2.38 -13.92
C TYR A 32 -6.09 -2.72 -12.51
N ASN A 33 -6.98 -3.06 -11.58
CA ASN A 33 -6.63 -3.34 -10.17
C ASN A 33 -5.94 -4.70 -10.00
N GLY A 34 -6.39 -5.72 -10.72
CA GLY A 34 -5.83 -7.09 -10.62
C GLY A 34 -6.17 -7.82 -9.31
N GLN A 35 -7.23 -7.40 -8.62
CA GLN A 35 -7.64 -7.92 -7.31
C GLN A 35 -8.15 -9.38 -7.32
N GLN A 36 -8.46 -9.97 -8.48
CA GLN A 36 -8.83 -11.38 -8.67
C GLN A 36 -10.02 -11.83 -7.79
N GLY A 37 -10.98 -10.91 -7.57
CA GLY A 37 -12.12 -11.14 -6.70
C GLY A 37 -11.83 -11.05 -5.20
N ASP A 38 -10.63 -10.61 -4.80
CA ASP A 38 -10.27 -10.36 -3.41
C ASP A 38 -10.84 -9.01 -2.93
N MET A 39 -11.95 -9.07 -2.20
CA MET A 39 -12.58 -7.88 -1.63
C MET A 39 -11.70 -7.15 -0.60
N TRP A 40 -10.62 -7.77 -0.13
CA TRP A 40 -9.69 -7.21 0.86
C TRP A 40 -8.36 -6.73 0.26
N ASP A 41 -8.25 -6.69 -1.07
CA ASP A 41 -7.03 -6.33 -1.80
C ASP A 41 -6.44 -4.99 -1.31
N ALA A 42 -7.24 -3.92 -1.37
CA ALA A 42 -6.84 -2.60 -0.90
C ALA A 42 -6.34 -2.57 0.56
N GLN A 43 -7.00 -3.31 1.47
CA GLN A 43 -6.58 -3.39 2.86
C GLN A 43 -5.27 -4.18 3.02
N LYS A 44 -5.07 -5.24 2.23
CA LYS A 44 -3.84 -6.04 2.23
C LYS A 44 -2.67 -5.23 1.68
N ASP A 45 -2.89 -4.45 0.63
CA ASP A 45 -1.86 -3.59 0.03
C ASP A 45 -1.42 -2.49 0.99
N MET A 46 -2.37 -1.79 1.62
CA MET A 46 -2.07 -0.81 2.68
C MET A 46 -1.34 -1.44 3.87
N LEU A 47 -1.73 -2.65 4.28
CA LEU A 47 -1.07 -3.37 5.37
C LEU A 47 0.37 -3.75 4.98
N LEU A 48 0.58 -4.28 3.77
CA LEU A 48 1.89 -4.66 3.26
C LEU A 48 2.81 -3.44 3.13
N ALA A 49 2.31 -2.30 2.64
CA ALA A 49 3.06 -1.05 2.60
C ALA A 49 3.47 -0.59 4.01
N THR A 50 2.56 -0.70 4.99
CA THR A 50 2.81 -0.34 6.39
C THR A 50 3.87 -1.25 7.01
N VAL A 51 3.73 -2.57 6.85
CA VAL A 51 4.70 -3.56 7.37
C VAL A 51 6.06 -3.37 6.72
N GLY A 52 6.11 -3.16 5.40
CA GLY A 52 7.34 -2.85 4.68
C GLY A 52 8.05 -1.61 5.22
N ALA A 53 7.30 -0.53 5.46
CA ALA A 53 7.85 0.70 6.04
C ALA A 53 8.40 0.48 7.46
N LEU A 54 7.71 -0.29 8.30
CA LEU A 54 8.15 -0.62 9.66
C LEU A 54 9.41 -1.50 9.65
N CYS A 55 9.46 -2.51 8.78
CA CYS A 55 10.63 -3.36 8.59
C CYS A 55 11.84 -2.53 8.16
N ALA A 56 11.69 -1.67 7.15
CA ALA A 56 12.76 -0.80 6.66
C ALA A 56 13.26 0.16 7.75
N ALA A 57 12.35 0.81 8.49
CA ALA A 57 12.71 1.69 9.59
C ALA A 57 13.44 0.93 10.71
N THR A 58 13.02 -0.29 11.03
CA THR A 58 13.65 -1.13 12.05
C THR A 58 15.06 -1.54 11.63
N ILE A 59 15.25 -1.99 10.39
CA ILE A 59 16.56 -2.36 9.84
C ILE A 59 17.49 -1.14 9.88
N GLN A 60 17.03 0.01 9.41
CA GLN A 60 17.81 1.26 9.41
C GLN A 60 18.19 1.67 10.84
N ARG A 61 17.27 1.49 11.80
CA ARG A 61 17.52 1.78 13.21
C ARG A 61 18.56 0.85 13.82
N VAL A 62 18.46 -0.46 13.57
CA VAL A 62 19.42 -1.46 14.07
C VAL A 62 20.80 -1.23 13.45
N TYR A 63 20.88 -1.00 12.15
CA TYR A 63 22.12 -0.66 11.46
C TYR A 63 22.81 0.55 12.10
N ALA A 64 22.05 1.62 12.35
CA ALA A 64 22.55 2.82 13.01
C ALA A 64 22.95 2.61 14.48
N LEU A 65 22.45 1.57 15.16
CA LEU A 65 22.89 1.23 16.51
C LEU A 65 24.20 0.42 16.52
N MET A 66 24.42 -0.43 15.51
CA MET A 66 25.64 -1.23 15.39
C MET A 66 26.86 -0.40 14.93
N HIS A 67 26.62 0.72 14.25
CA HIS A 67 27.66 1.61 13.70
C HIS A 67 27.75 2.96 14.43
N LYS A 68 27.16 3.03 15.63
CA LYS A 68 27.38 4.10 16.60
C LYS A 68 28.49 3.69 17.55
#